data_AF-A0A3D4YK50-F1
#
_entry.id   AF-A0A3D4YK50-F1
#
_cell.length_a   1.000
_cell.length_b   1.000
_cell.length_c   1.000
_cell.angle_alpha   90.00
_cell.angle_beta   90.00
_cell.angle_gamma   90.00
#
_symmetry.space_group_name_H-M   'P 1'
#
loop_
_entity.id
_entity.type
_entity.pdbx_description
1 polymer ?
#
loop_
_entity_poly.entity_id
_entity_poly.type
_entity_poly.pdbx_seq_one_letter_code
_entity_poly.pdbx_strand_id
1 'polypeptide(L)'
;MIKPREPSRRDFLASSAAGLVALARGSESLAWRKESQLDGELLYVGTYTEGAGHDGIYLIRMDRRSGKLRLVGSVDAGANPSFLAIHP
;
A
#
# COMPACT_ATOMS: atom_id res chain seq x y z
N MET A 1 51.80 -11.09 20.14
CA MET A 1 50.99 -10.30 21.10
C MET A 1 50.61 -8.98 20.41
N ILE A 2 49.41 -8.88 19.83
CA ILE A 2 48.98 -7.70 19.04
C ILE A 2 48.15 -6.80 19.97
N LYS A 3 48.58 -5.56 20.16
CA LYS A 3 47.89 -4.57 21.02
C LYS A 3 46.63 -4.04 20.27
N PRO A 4 45.44 -3.99 20.90
CA PRO A 4 44.26 -3.44 20.24
C PRO A 4 44.45 -1.95 19.93
N ARG A 5 44.02 -1.51 18.74
CA ARG A 5 44.01 -0.09 18.37
C ARG A 5 42.77 0.56 18.97
N GLU A 6 42.96 1.70 19.63
CA GLU A 6 41.83 2.52 20.09
C GLU A 6 41.18 3.24 18.91
N PRO A 7 39.83 3.25 18.83
CA PRO A 7 39.10 3.86 17.73
C PRO A 7 39.28 5.38 17.73
N SER A 8 39.54 5.94 16.55
CA SER A 8 39.74 7.38 16.40
C SER A 8 38.40 8.13 16.40
N ARG A 9 38.44 9.44 16.69
CA ARG A 9 37.25 10.32 16.62
C ARG A 9 36.52 10.26 15.27
N ARG A 10 37.25 9.97 14.18
CA ARG A 10 36.68 9.80 12.84
C ARG A 10 35.94 8.47 12.70
N ASP A 11 36.42 7.43 13.35
CA ASP A 11 35.80 6.11 13.34
C ASP A 11 34.47 6.15 14.10
N PHE A 12 34.42 6.93 15.19
CA PHE A 12 33.19 7.19 15.94
C PHE A 12 32.15 8.01 15.14
N LEU A 13 32.59 9.04 14.41
CA LEU A 13 31.71 9.81 13.52
C LEU A 13 31.18 8.95 12.37
N ALA A 14 32.03 8.10 11.79
CA ALA A 14 31.64 7.18 10.73
C ALA A 14 30.62 6.12 11.22
N SER A 15 30.83 5.55 12.41
CA SER A 15 29.89 4.57 12.98
C SER A 15 28.54 5.19 13.37
N SER A 16 28.54 6.44 13.87
CA SER A 16 27.32 7.16 14.24
C SER A 16 26.45 7.50 13.02
N ALA A 17 27.09 7.87 11.90
CA ALA A 17 26.40 8.19 10.65
C ALA A 17 25.68 6.96 10.04
N ALA A 18 26.28 5.77 10.13
CA ALA A 18 25.65 4.54 9.62
C ALA A 18 24.36 4.18 10.37
N GLY A 19 24.32 4.38 11.70
CA GLY A 19 23.14 4.12 12.52
C GLY A 19 21.97 5.08 12.22
N LEU A 20 22.27 6.37 12.03
CA LEU A 20 21.26 7.38 11.68
C LEU A 20 20.67 7.17 10.28
N VAL A 21 21.48 6.77 9.30
CA VAL A 21 21.00 6.49 7.93
C VAL A 21 20.11 5.24 7.88
N ALA A 22 20.43 4.21 8.66
CA ALA A 22 19.60 3.01 8.75
C ALA A 22 18.23 3.30 9.42
N LEU A 23 18.21 4.12 10.47
CA LEU A 23 16.97 4.54 11.13
C LEU A 23 16.12 5.49 10.27
N ALA A 24 16.75 6.39 9.50
CA ALA A 24 16.03 7.31 8.61
C ALA A 24 15.40 6.62 7.38
N ARG A 25 15.85 5.42 7.01
CA ARG A 25 15.30 4.66 5.87
C ARG A 25 14.39 3.50 6.26
N GLY A 26 14.48 2.99 7.49
CA GLY A 26 13.72 1.83 7.94
C GLY A 26 12.34 2.16 8.54
N SER A 27 12.20 3.29 9.21
CA SER A 27 10.98 3.65 9.96
C SER A 27 9.86 4.19 9.05
N GLU A 28 10.23 4.87 7.98
CA GLU A 28 9.28 5.46 7.05
C GLU A 28 8.71 4.48 6.03
N SER A 29 8.99 3.16 6.06
CA SER A 29 8.44 2.21 5.07
C SER A 29 7.42 1.20 5.63
N LEU A 30 7.36 1.04 6.95
CA LEU A 30 6.58 -0.03 7.60
C LEU A 30 5.38 0.50 8.38
N ALA A 31 5.49 1.69 9.00
CA ALA A 31 4.43 2.26 9.82
C ALA A 31 3.25 2.78 8.98
N TRP A 32 3.48 3.38 7.80
CA TRP A 32 2.38 3.83 6.93
C TRP A 32 1.71 2.69 6.15
N ARG A 33 2.44 1.61 5.87
CA ARG A 33 1.92 0.45 5.13
C ARG A 33 0.86 -0.31 5.92
N LYS A 34 0.92 -0.28 7.26
CA LYS A 34 0.03 -1.06 8.11
C LYS A 34 -1.31 -0.36 8.37
N GLU A 35 -1.32 0.96 8.53
CA GLU A 35 -2.55 1.75 8.71
C GLU A 35 -3.36 1.84 7.41
N SER A 36 -2.69 2.12 6.27
CA SER A 36 -3.36 2.32 4.98
C SER A 36 -3.92 1.04 4.35
N GLN A 37 -3.49 -0.14 4.78
CA GLN A 37 -4.01 -1.41 4.25
C GLN A 37 -5.32 -1.85 4.90
N LEU A 38 -5.67 -1.37 6.10
CA LEU A 38 -6.85 -1.81 6.84
C LEU A 38 -8.02 -0.80 6.80
N ASP A 39 -7.76 0.48 6.49
CA ASP A 39 -8.77 1.56 6.61
C ASP A 39 -9.46 2.01 5.30
N GLY A 40 -9.16 1.37 4.17
CA GLY A 40 -9.78 1.71 2.89
C GLY A 40 -11.18 1.11 2.74
N GLU A 41 -12.18 1.92 2.42
CA GLU A 41 -13.52 1.44 2.08
C GLU A 41 -13.51 0.55 0.83
N LEU A 42 -14.36 -0.48 0.84
CA LEU A 42 -14.61 -1.31 -0.33
C LEU A 42 -15.86 -0.80 -1.06
N LEU A 43 -15.72 -0.61 -2.37
CA LEU A 43 -16.79 -0.21 -3.26
C LEU A 43 -17.05 -1.33 -4.27
N TYR A 44 -18.32 -1.68 -4.45
CA TYR A 44 -18.80 -2.57 -5.50
C TYR A 44 -19.38 -1.71 -6.63
N VAL A 45 -18.76 -1.78 -7.81
CA VAL A 45 -19.13 -0.92 -8.93
C VAL A 45 -19.70 -1.76 -10.05
N GLY A 46 -20.98 -1.57 -10.33
CA GLY A 46 -21.69 -2.13 -11.48
C GLY A 46 -21.42 -1.33 -12.75
N THR A 47 -21.43 -1.98 -13.91
CA THR A 47 -21.10 -1.35 -15.20
C THR A 47 -22.08 -1.71 -16.31
N TYR A 48 -22.09 -0.91 -17.37
CA TYR A 48 -22.62 -1.34 -18.67
C TYR A 48 -21.48 -1.98 -19.45
N THR A 49 -21.67 -3.24 -19.86
CA THR A 49 -20.61 -4.08 -20.44
C THR A 49 -20.57 -4.06 -21.96
N GLU A 50 -21.49 -3.34 -22.60
CA GLU A 50 -21.59 -3.21 -24.05
C GLU A 50 -20.29 -2.63 -24.66
N GLY A 51 -19.71 -3.35 -25.62
CA GLY A 51 -18.49 -2.92 -26.32
C GLY A 51 -17.17 -3.09 -25.57
N ALA A 52 -17.18 -3.54 -24.30
CA ALA A 52 -15.98 -3.63 -23.46
C ALA A 52 -15.34 -5.04 -23.37
N GLY A 53 -15.94 -6.08 -23.96
CA GLY A 53 -15.39 -7.44 -23.95
C GLY A 53 -15.52 -8.21 -22.62
N HIS A 54 -16.24 -7.60 -21.66
CA HIS A 54 -16.68 -8.06 -20.33
C HIS A 54 -15.67 -7.97 -19.16
N ASP A 55 -16.05 -7.17 -18.17
CA ASP A 55 -15.93 -7.41 -16.73
C ASP A 55 -17.10 -6.62 -16.12
N GLY A 56 -17.96 -7.27 -15.34
CA GLY A 56 -19.29 -6.74 -14.97
C GLY A 56 -19.27 -5.92 -13.69
N ILE A 57 -18.83 -6.53 -12.59
CA ILE A 57 -18.73 -5.88 -11.27
C ILE A 57 -17.26 -5.77 -10.89
N TYR A 58 -16.86 -4.58 -10.45
CA TYR A 58 -15.51 -4.29 -9.99
C TYR A 58 -15.49 -4.07 -8.48
N LEU A 59 -14.46 -4.61 -7.84
CA LEU A 59 -14.15 -4.34 -6.44
C LEU A 59 -13.03 -3.31 -6.37
N ILE A 60 -13.32 -2.16 -5.77
CA ILE A 60 -12.40 -1.04 -5.66
C ILE A 60 -12.15 -0.76 -4.18
N ARG A 61 -10.89 -0.47 -3.84
CA ARG A 61 -10.52 0.09 -2.53
C ARG A 61 -10.35 1.59 -2.66
N MET A 62 -11.06 2.34 -1.83
CA MET A 62 -10.98 3.80 -1.77
C MET A 62 -10.27 4.25 -0.48
N ASP A 63 -9.25 5.08 -0.62
CA ASP A 63 -8.69 5.84 0.50
C ASP A 63 -9.64 7.00 0.83
N ARG A 64 -10.31 6.95 1.99
CA ARG A 64 -11.31 7.96 2.41
C ARG A 64 -10.77 9.38 2.47
N ARG A 65 -9.49 9.54 2.83
CA ARG A 65 -8.90 10.86 3.09
C ARG A 65 -8.48 11.56 1.81
N SER A 66 -7.92 10.80 0.86
CA SER A 66 -7.36 11.33 -0.38
C SER A 66 -8.22 11.08 -1.61
N GLY A 67 -9.22 10.20 -1.53
CA GLY A 67 -10.05 9.78 -2.65
C GLY A 67 -9.34 8.86 -3.65
N LYS A 68 -8.11 8.40 -3.36
CA LYS A 68 -7.38 7.50 -4.25
C LYS A 68 -8.11 6.15 -4.37
N LEU A 69 -8.32 5.72 -5.62
CA LEU A 69 -8.97 4.46 -5.95
C LEU A 69 -7.92 3.44 -6.41
N ARG A 70 -8.06 2.21 -5.93
CA ARG A 70 -7.24 1.08 -6.37
C ARG A 70 -8.14 -0.09 -6.72
N LEU A 71 -8.01 -0.60 -7.95
CA LEU A 71 -8.68 -1.83 -8.35
C LEU A 71 -8.16 -3.00 -7.50
N VAL A 72 -9.09 -3.75 -6.93
CA VAL A 72 -8.80 -4.95 -6.12
C VAL A 72 -9.06 -6.20 -6.94
N GLY A 73 -10.13 -6.21 -7.73
CA GLY A 73 -10.48 -7.31 -8.63
C GLY A 73 -11.75 -7.02 -9.39
N SER A 74 -12.14 -7.96 -10.25
CA SER A 74 -13.35 -7.92 -11.06
C SER A 74 -13.98 -9.30 -11.12
N VAL A 75 -15.27 -9.34 -11.45
CA VAL A 75 -16.01 -10.56 -11.76
C VAL A 75 -16.88 -10.31 -12.99
N ASP A 76 -16.91 -11.31 -13.87
CA ASP A 76 -17.91 -11.37 -14.92
C ASP A 76 -19.27 -11.71 -14.29
N ALA A 77 -20.12 -10.69 -14.17
CA ALA A 77 -21.47 -10.79 -13.62
C ALA A 77 -22.54 -10.85 -14.73
N GLY A 78 -22.14 -11.14 -15.97
CA GLY A 78 -23.01 -11.08 -17.13
C GLY A 78 -23.21 -9.66 -17.65
N ALA A 79 -24.23 -9.49 -18.49
CA ALA A 79 -24.46 -8.23 -19.19
C ALA A 79 -25.05 -7.15 -18.26
N ASN A 80 -24.43 -5.97 -18.29
CA ASN A 80 -24.97 -4.73 -17.73
C ASN A 80 -25.45 -4.80 -16.25
N PRO A 81 -24.63 -5.24 -15.29
CA PRO A 81 -24.98 -5.23 -13.86
C PRO A 81 -24.95 -3.79 -13.30
N SER A 82 -25.82 -2.90 -13.77
CA SER A 82 -25.79 -1.46 -13.48
C SER A 82 -26.36 -1.07 -12.12
N PHE A 83 -27.03 -1.99 -11.42
CA PHE A 83 -27.56 -1.79 -10.08
C PHE A 83 -27.21 -2.96 -9.18
N LEU A 84 -26.71 -2.65 -7.97
CA LEU A 84 -26.28 -3.64 -6.99
C LEU A 84 -26.98 -3.39 -5.65
N ALA A 85 -27.34 -4.48 -4.97
CA ALA A 85 -27.85 -4.44 -3.60
C ALA A 85 -27.07 -5.46 -2.76
N ILE A 86 -26.79 -5.09 -1.50
CA ILE A 86 -26.16 -5.98 -0.53
C ILE A 86 -27.25 -6.43 0.44
N HIS A 87 -27.41 -7.75 0.59
CA HIS A 87 -28.28 -8.33 1.59
C HIS A 87 -27.55 -8.43 2.94
N PRO A 88 -28.21 -8.20 4.09
CA PRO A 88 -27.63 -8.36 5.43
C PRO A 88 -27.25 -9.80 5.79
#